data_AF-A0A1M4WDL9-F1
#
_entry.id   AF-A0A1M4WDL9-F1
#
_cell.length_a   1.000
_cell.length_b   1.000
_cell.length_c   1.000
_cell.angle_alpha   90.00
_cell.angle_beta   90.00
_cell.angle_gamma   90.00
#
_symmetry.space_group_name_H-M   'P 1'
#
loop_
_entity.id
_entity.type
_entity.pdbx_description
1 polymer ?
#
loop_
_entity_poly.entity_id
_entity_poly.type
_entity_poly.pdbx_seq_one_letter_code
_entity_poly.pdbx_strand_id
1 'polypeptide(L)'
;MYGFFMKKTNVKNIIVFLAVFYILVGCSSIKNLRTEAEKNSGYTYIPLEPLPIKIDSNDPSCNSNDTDKKLVSALPDNAVRMSIQSFDADGNITYGSSKAGVSTGSYRVIVDYIMSDVVSVPVTISKLARSKTTNKEEYVNPLGTLNSRDYDLTSVVYNVTKTIDIASAGTRKSTSLKTGKSVSSNENASAYAVTNPKFNYSIATKLTLPCVTNADNEACKPTDSTSKTEESFVNNRVIPKVTLDIPIYVGIGLRVTANVNVIKTNANISGLGVIGMEAESNALNGDLIIQTLGINGESVSSALPIQSELNRTTAQNAIVSIAQIKSMLYQANLAARPRIVGMYLPIPGNVTLVNAIVSELSKENSIEWKKICPSKNKF
;
A
#
# COMPACT_ATOMS: atom_id res chain seq x y z
N MET A 1 12.55 -67.77 17.43
CA MET A 1 11.22 -68.05 18.02
C MET A 1 10.84 -66.88 18.93
N TYR A 2 10.12 -65.88 18.42
CA TYR A 2 9.42 -64.90 19.23
C TYR A 2 7.97 -64.90 18.76
N GLY A 3 7.11 -65.56 19.53
CA GLY A 3 5.69 -65.70 19.23
C GLY A 3 4.97 -64.40 19.55
N PHE A 4 4.49 -63.71 18.52
CA PHE A 4 3.69 -62.50 18.64
C PHE A 4 2.26 -62.88 19.05
N PHE A 5 1.93 -62.64 20.32
CA PHE A 5 0.58 -62.83 20.87
C PHE A 5 -0.35 -61.72 20.34
N MET A 6 -1.07 -61.97 19.24
CA MET A 6 -2.18 -61.10 18.83
C MET A 6 -3.38 -61.34 19.75
N LYS A 7 -3.54 -60.44 20.73
CA LYS A 7 -4.76 -60.33 21.54
C LYS A 7 -5.88 -59.84 20.63
N LYS A 8 -7.01 -60.55 20.63
CA LYS A 8 -8.22 -60.30 19.83
C LYS A 8 -8.75 -58.87 20.10
N THR A 9 -8.27 -57.89 19.33
CA THR A 9 -8.67 -56.49 19.47
C THR A 9 -10.09 -56.33 18.96
N ASN A 10 -10.93 -55.72 19.79
CA ASN A 10 -12.34 -55.53 19.53
C ASN A 10 -12.52 -54.62 18.30
N VAL A 11 -13.09 -55.15 17.21
CA VAL A 11 -13.21 -54.47 15.90
C VAL A 11 -13.91 -53.09 16.04
N LYS A 12 -14.82 -52.93 17.01
CA LYS A 12 -15.43 -51.64 17.34
C LYS A 12 -14.43 -50.58 17.78
N ASN A 13 -13.37 -50.92 18.52
CA ASN A 13 -12.38 -49.95 18.99
C ASN A 13 -11.44 -49.49 17.88
N ILE A 14 -11.18 -50.35 16.88
CA ILE A 14 -10.39 -49.99 15.69
C ILE A 14 -11.15 -49.00 14.81
N ILE A 15 -12.47 -49.18 14.64
CA ILE A 15 -13.32 -48.27 13.85
C ILE A 15 -13.40 -46.89 14.51
N VAL A 16 -13.50 -46.82 15.84
CA VAL A 16 -13.49 -45.53 16.58
C VAL A 16 -12.14 -44.83 16.45
N PHE A 17 -11.02 -45.58 16.53
CA PHE A 17 -9.69 -44.98 16.35
C PHE A 17 -9.47 -44.46 14.93
N LEU A 18 -9.96 -45.17 13.91
CA LEU A 18 -9.92 -44.73 12.50
C LEU A 18 -10.81 -43.51 12.26
N ALA A 19 -12.00 -43.44 12.86
CA ALA A 19 -12.89 -42.28 12.75
C ALA A 19 -12.30 -41.02 13.42
N VAL A 20 -11.64 -41.17 14.58
CA VAL A 20 -10.94 -40.07 15.26
C VAL A 20 -9.72 -39.60 14.46
N PHE A 21 -9.02 -40.51 13.78
CA PHE A 21 -7.88 -40.15 12.92
C PHE A 21 -8.31 -39.37 11.67
N TYR A 22 -9.50 -39.66 11.12
CA TYR A 22 -10.06 -38.91 9.99
C TYR A 22 -10.49 -37.48 10.35
N ILE A 23 -10.89 -37.24 11.60
CA ILE A 23 -11.28 -35.89 12.07
C ILE A 23 -10.05 -34.99 12.28
N LEU A 24 -8.85 -35.57 12.47
CA LEU A 24 -7.60 -34.84 12.67
C LEU A 24 -6.87 -34.42 11.37
N VAL A 25 -7.40 -34.77 10.18
CA VAL A 25 -6.81 -34.38 8.88
C VAL A 25 -7.44 -33.09 8.30
N GLY A 26 -8.12 -32.30 9.12
CA GLY A 26 -8.71 -31.03 8.72
C GLY A 26 -7.72 -29.86 8.81
N CYS A 27 -7.60 -29.11 7.70
CA CYS A 27 -6.86 -27.85 7.51
C CYS A 27 -5.36 -27.92 7.15
N SER A 28 -5.03 -28.58 6.05
CA SER A 28 -3.79 -28.30 5.30
C SER A 28 -4.06 -27.85 3.87
N SER A 29 -4.89 -26.82 3.70
CA SER A 29 -4.97 -26.05 2.43
C SER A 29 -5.72 -24.74 2.64
N ILE A 30 -5.12 -23.82 3.40
CA ILE A 30 -5.44 -22.41 3.18
C ILE A 30 -4.70 -22.04 1.90
N LYS A 31 -5.36 -22.21 0.74
CA LYS A 31 -4.89 -21.61 -0.51
C LYS A 31 -4.77 -20.11 -0.27
N ASN A 32 -3.64 -19.53 -0.64
CA ASN A 32 -3.38 -18.09 -0.57
C ASN A 32 -4.57 -17.34 -1.22
N LEU A 33 -5.47 -16.79 -0.41
CA LEU A 33 -6.63 -16.02 -0.88
C LEU A 33 -6.14 -14.64 -1.32
N ARG A 34 -5.40 -14.60 -2.43
CA ARG A 34 -5.14 -13.37 -3.16
C ARG A 34 -6.24 -13.19 -4.16
N THR A 35 -6.86 -12.01 -4.16
CA THR A 35 -7.79 -11.61 -5.20
C THR A 35 -7.07 -11.61 -6.55
N GLU A 36 -7.81 -11.80 -7.64
CA GLU A 36 -7.23 -11.75 -8.99
C GLU A 36 -6.58 -10.39 -9.27
N ALA A 37 -7.18 -9.34 -8.69
CA ALA A 37 -6.64 -7.99 -8.69
C ALA A 37 -5.30 -7.89 -7.92
N GLU A 38 -5.01 -8.70 -6.91
CA GLU A 38 -3.70 -8.70 -6.23
C GLU A 38 -2.65 -9.55 -6.95
N LYS A 39 -3.06 -10.56 -7.71
CA LYS A 39 -2.14 -11.42 -8.49
C LYS A 39 -1.61 -10.69 -9.72
N ASN A 40 -2.46 -9.95 -10.42
CA ASN A 40 -2.16 -9.44 -11.77
C ASN A 40 -1.49 -8.07 -11.80
N SER A 41 -1.31 -7.42 -10.66
CA SER A 41 -1.20 -5.97 -10.61
C SER A 41 0.05 -5.45 -9.89
N GLY A 42 0.83 -6.34 -9.26
CA GLY A 42 1.96 -5.96 -8.42
C GLY A 42 1.56 -5.17 -7.15
N TYR A 43 0.26 -5.10 -6.87
CA TYR A 43 -0.33 -4.29 -5.82
C TYR A 43 0.22 -4.66 -4.45
N THR A 44 0.84 -3.67 -3.80
CA THR A 44 1.49 -3.87 -2.52
C THR A 44 1.14 -2.75 -1.56
N TYR A 45 0.60 -3.13 -0.40
CA TYR A 45 0.45 -2.23 0.72
C TYR A 45 1.83 -1.88 1.28
N ILE A 46 2.17 -0.59 1.25
CA ILE A 46 3.39 -0.05 1.83
C ILE A 46 3.00 0.67 3.13
N PRO A 47 3.32 0.10 4.31
CA PRO A 47 3.13 0.80 5.57
C PRO A 47 4.06 2.02 5.61
N LEU A 48 3.53 3.16 6.03
CA LEU A 48 4.28 4.41 6.16
C LEU A 48 4.36 4.81 7.63
N GLU A 49 5.48 5.41 8.03
CA GLU A 49 5.52 6.13 9.31
C GLU A 49 4.46 7.24 9.30
N PRO A 50 3.77 7.50 10.43
CA PRO A 50 2.66 8.45 10.47
C PRO A 50 3.06 9.86 9.98
N LEU A 51 2.67 10.21 8.75
CA LEU A 51 2.92 11.55 8.21
C LEU A 51 1.76 12.51 8.58
N PRO A 52 2.04 13.81 8.76
CA PRO A 52 0.99 14.81 8.98
C PRO A 52 0.06 14.91 7.77
N ILE A 53 -1.19 15.27 8.05
CA ILE A 53 -2.23 15.52 7.04
C ILE A 53 -2.87 16.87 7.32
N LYS A 54 -3.23 17.62 6.28
CA LYS A 54 -4.07 18.81 6.42
C LYS A 54 -5.53 18.38 6.45
N ILE A 55 -6.24 18.72 7.51
CA ILE A 55 -7.68 18.45 7.63
C ILE A 55 -8.43 19.69 7.15
N ASP A 56 -9.21 19.56 6.08
CA ASP A 56 -10.08 20.66 5.65
C ASP A 56 -11.21 20.82 6.68
N SER A 57 -11.15 21.91 7.43
CA SER A 57 -12.12 22.22 8.49
C SER A 57 -13.35 22.95 7.97
N ASN A 58 -13.35 23.38 6.69
CA ASN A 58 -14.43 24.14 6.06
C ASN A 58 -15.28 23.27 5.12
N ASP A 59 -15.20 21.94 5.24
CA ASP A 59 -15.98 21.05 4.39
C ASP A 59 -17.49 21.26 4.60
N PRO A 60 -18.26 21.64 3.57
CA PRO A 60 -19.69 21.91 3.68
C PRO A 60 -20.52 20.66 4.02
N SER A 61 -19.96 19.45 3.91
CA SER A 61 -20.61 18.22 4.40
C SER A 61 -20.70 18.20 5.94
N CYS A 62 -19.88 18.99 6.63
CA CYS A 62 -19.86 19.12 8.07
C CYS A 62 -20.49 20.45 8.51
N ASN A 63 -21.74 20.41 8.98
CA ASN A 63 -22.34 21.59 9.62
C ASN A 63 -21.65 21.86 10.96
N SER A 64 -21.41 23.13 11.28
CA SER A 64 -20.76 23.62 12.50
C SER A 64 -21.43 23.19 13.82
N ASN A 65 -22.65 22.64 13.77
CA ASN A 65 -23.40 22.14 14.93
C ASN A 65 -23.25 20.61 15.13
N ASP A 66 -22.46 19.93 14.31
CA ASP A 66 -22.20 18.47 14.36
C ASP A 66 -20.85 18.16 15.04
N THR A 67 -20.50 18.96 16.05
CA THR A 67 -19.20 19.01 16.72
C THR A 67 -18.79 17.70 17.40
N ASP A 68 -19.73 16.77 17.61
CA ASP A 68 -19.51 15.55 18.38
C ASP A 68 -19.53 14.26 17.55
N LYS A 69 -19.52 14.34 16.22
CA LYS A 69 -19.34 13.12 15.40
C LYS A 69 -17.90 12.62 15.54
N LYS A 70 -17.77 11.55 16.36
CA LYS A 70 -16.55 10.78 16.63
C LYS A 70 -15.74 10.62 15.34
N LEU A 71 -14.47 11.01 15.33
CA LEU A 71 -13.54 10.83 14.18
C LEU A 71 -13.68 9.47 13.50
N VAL A 72 -13.87 8.43 14.32
CA VAL A 72 -14.17 7.04 13.93
C VAL A 72 -15.28 6.93 12.87
N SER A 73 -16.34 7.73 12.93
CA SER A 73 -17.44 7.68 11.95
C SER A 73 -17.08 8.28 10.59
N ALA A 74 -16.01 9.08 10.51
CA ALA A 74 -15.49 9.64 9.27
C ALA A 74 -14.42 8.75 8.62
N LEU A 75 -14.08 7.62 9.26
CA LEU A 75 -13.10 6.63 8.79
C LEU A 75 -13.86 5.33 8.47
N PRO A 76 -14.46 5.23 7.26
CA PRO A 76 -15.41 4.16 6.94
C PRO A 76 -14.74 2.78 6.87
N ASP A 77 -13.46 2.73 6.52
CA ASP A 77 -12.76 1.46 6.34
C ASP A 77 -12.13 1.00 7.65
N ASN A 78 -12.57 -0.15 8.14
CA ASN A 78 -11.94 -0.85 9.24
C ASN A 78 -11.27 -2.12 8.71
N ALA A 79 -9.94 -2.10 8.59
CA ALA A 79 -9.21 -3.16 7.91
C ALA A 79 -7.98 -3.60 8.71
N VAL A 80 -7.60 -4.87 8.50
CA VAL A 80 -6.30 -5.40 8.89
C VAL A 80 -5.47 -5.52 7.61
N ARG A 81 -4.37 -4.77 7.52
CA ARG A 81 -3.45 -4.81 6.38
C ARG A 81 -2.13 -5.42 6.83
N MET A 82 -1.52 -6.21 5.97
CA MET A 82 -0.25 -6.86 6.27
C MET A 82 0.73 -6.64 5.12
N SER A 83 1.98 -6.37 5.47
CA SER A 83 3.09 -6.24 4.54
C SER A 83 4.27 -7.04 5.07
N ILE A 84 4.94 -7.78 4.18
CA ILE A 84 6.17 -8.51 4.51
C ILE A 84 7.30 -7.87 3.73
N GLN A 85 8.32 -7.45 4.46
CA GLN A 85 9.56 -6.92 3.92
C GLN A 85 10.65 -7.98 4.10
N SER A 86 11.34 -8.36 3.02
CA SER A 86 12.56 -9.16 3.10
C SER A 86 13.78 -8.28 2.84
N PHE A 87 14.83 -8.47 3.62
CA PHE A 87 16.09 -7.76 3.48
C PHE A 87 17.12 -8.66 2.80
N ASP A 88 17.78 -8.18 1.75
CA ASP A 88 18.95 -8.85 1.19
C ASP A 88 20.23 -8.51 1.98
N ALA A 89 21.35 -9.10 1.58
CA ALA A 89 22.65 -8.89 2.24
C ALA A 89 23.14 -7.43 2.18
N ASP A 90 22.67 -6.65 1.21
CA ASP A 90 23.01 -5.24 1.01
C ASP A 90 22.02 -4.31 1.74
N GLY A 91 21.02 -4.87 2.44
CA GLY A 91 19.98 -4.14 3.16
C GLY A 91 18.86 -3.60 2.25
N ASN A 92 18.80 -4.00 0.98
CA ASN A 92 17.69 -3.63 0.12
C ASN A 92 16.41 -4.35 0.55
N ILE A 93 15.30 -3.63 0.48
CA ILE A 93 14.00 -4.10 0.93
C ILE A 93 13.19 -4.53 -0.28
N THR A 94 12.75 -5.79 -0.27
CA THR A 94 11.73 -6.28 -1.20
C THR A 94 10.42 -6.45 -0.46
N TYR A 95 9.36 -5.87 -1.01
CA TYR A 95 8.01 -6.01 -0.46
C TYR A 95 7.32 -7.23 -1.07
N GLY A 96 6.69 -8.02 -0.22
CA GLY A 96 5.91 -9.19 -0.61
C GLY A 96 4.60 -9.29 0.14
N SER A 97 3.64 -9.95 -0.47
CA SER A 97 2.45 -10.45 0.23
C SER A 97 2.77 -11.76 0.97
N SER A 98 1.95 -12.06 1.98
CA SER A 98 2.00 -13.25 2.85
C SER A 98 2.70 -14.47 2.22
N LYS A 99 3.82 -14.92 2.82
CA LYS A 99 4.58 -16.10 2.38
C LYS A 99 4.52 -17.20 3.46
N ALA A 100 3.91 -18.33 3.11
CA ALA A 100 4.14 -19.59 3.79
C ALA A 100 5.41 -20.21 3.20
N GLY A 101 6.34 -20.66 4.05
CA GLY A 101 7.54 -21.34 3.60
C GLY A 101 8.66 -20.41 3.15
N VAL A 102 9.04 -19.45 3.99
CA VAL A 102 10.15 -18.54 3.66
C VAL A 102 11.51 -19.20 3.87
N SER A 103 12.49 -18.76 3.08
CA SER A 103 13.90 -19.14 3.25
C SER A 103 14.48 -18.45 4.48
N THR A 104 15.63 -18.94 4.94
CA THR A 104 16.42 -18.27 5.98
C THR A 104 16.75 -16.83 5.57
N GLY A 105 16.82 -15.93 6.56
CA GLY A 105 17.07 -14.51 6.33
C GLY A 105 16.31 -13.58 7.26
N SER A 106 16.51 -12.28 7.07
CA SER A 106 15.86 -11.24 7.86
C SER A 106 14.59 -10.74 7.17
N TYR A 107 13.51 -10.65 7.95
CA TYR A 107 12.21 -10.19 7.51
C TYR A 107 11.63 -9.20 8.51
N ARG A 108 10.82 -8.27 8.01
CA ARG A 108 9.97 -7.42 8.83
C ARG A 108 8.53 -7.62 8.42
N VAL A 109 7.73 -8.13 9.33
CA VAL A 109 6.30 -8.33 9.14
C VAL A 109 5.57 -7.21 9.84
N ILE A 110 4.80 -6.44 9.08
CA ILE A 110 4.02 -5.31 9.58
C ILE A 110 2.55 -5.65 9.44
N VAL A 111 1.81 -5.56 10.54
CA VAL A 111 0.35 -5.76 10.58
C VAL A 111 -0.29 -4.50 11.14
N ASP A 112 -1.08 -3.84 10.30
CA ASP A 112 -1.78 -2.61 10.60
C ASP A 112 -3.26 -2.90 10.85
N TYR A 113 -3.70 -2.59 12.06
CA TYR A 113 -5.10 -2.57 12.47
C TYR A 113 -5.59 -1.13 12.40
N ILE A 114 -6.10 -0.71 11.24
CA ILE A 114 -6.38 0.69 10.94
C ILE A 114 -7.85 0.93 10.67
N MET A 115 -8.31 2.10 11.13
CA MET A 115 -9.53 2.76 10.69
C MET A 115 -9.09 3.89 9.76
N SER A 116 -9.47 3.82 8.49
CA SER A 116 -8.97 4.75 7.48
C SER A 116 -10.05 5.20 6.52
N ASP A 117 -9.74 6.29 5.84
CA ASP A 117 -10.31 6.70 4.58
C ASP A 117 -9.18 6.69 3.52
N VAL A 118 -9.55 6.71 2.24
CA VAL A 118 -8.60 6.62 1.12
C VAL A 118 -8.65 7.90 0.29
N VAL A 119 -7.50 8.58 0.20
CA VAL A 119 -7.31 9.75 -0.67
C VAL A 119 -6.49 9.34 -1.88
N SER A 120 -7.03 9.53 -3.08
CA SER A 120 -6.26 9.31 -4.32
C SER A 120 -5.35 10.51 -4.59
N VAL A 121 -4.05 10.26 -4.70
CA VAL A 121 -3.06 11.30 -4.98
C VAL A 121 -2.42 11.04 -6.34
N PRO A 122 -2.64 11.92 -7.34
CA PRO A 122 -1.96 11.80 -8.62
C PRO A 122 -0.50 12.22 -8.45
N VAL A 123 0.41 11.32 -8.83
CA VAL A 123 1.86 11.58 -8.83
C VAL A 123 2.43 11.38 -10.23
N THR A 124 3.31 12.28 -10.63
CA THR A 124 4.12 12.15 -11.83
C THR A 124 5.51 11.65 -11.44
N ILE A 125 5.96 10.58 -12.10
CA ILE A 125 7.23 9.92 -11.84
C ILE A 125 8.11 10.05 -13.09
N SER A 126 9.36 10.44 -12.89
CA SER A 126 10.43 10.31 -13.88
C SER A 126 11.64 9.60 -13.26
N LYS A 127 12.42 8.92 -14.09
CA LYS A 127 13.57 8.11 -13.67
C LYS A 127 14.82 8.51 -14.42
N LEU A 128 15.90 8.70 -13.67
CA LEU A 128 17.24 9.02 -14.16
C LEU A 128 18.17 7.86 -13.83
N ALA A 129 19.07 7.54 -14.76
CA ALA A 129 20.15 6.59 -14.55
C ALA A 129 21.39 7.00 -15.35
N ARG A 130 22.57 6.65 -14.85
CA ARG A 130 23.84 6.87 -15.56
C ARG A 130 24.08 5.75 -16.57
N SER A 131 24.23 6.12 -17.84
CA SER A 131 24.65 5.22 -18.90
C SER A 131 26.12 4.87 -18.74
N LYS A 132 26.46 3.58 -18.81
CA LYS A 132 27.85 3.10 -18.74
C LYS A 132 28.64 3.41 -20.01
N THR A 133 27.96 3.52 -21.15
CA THR A 133 28.59 3.81 -22.44
C THR A 133 28.94 5.29 -22.58
N THR A 134 28.02 6.19 -22.22
CA THR A 134 28.21 7.64 -22.39
C THR A 134 28.74 8.32 -21.12
N ASN A 135 28.70 7.62 -19.98
CA ASN A 135 28.99 8.14 -18.64
C ASN A 135 28.16 9.40 -18.30
N LYS A 136 26.97 9.52 -18.87
CA LYS A 136 26.03 10.64 -18.65
C LYS A 136 24.75 10.14 -18.01
N GLU A 137 24.10 11.03 -17.25
CA GLU A 137 22.76 10.79 -16.71
C GLU A 137 21.72 11.02 -17.80
N GLU A 138 20.85 10.03 -17.96
CA GLU A 138 19.84 9.97 -19.01
C GLU A 138 18.49 9.63 -18.39
N TYR A 139 17.43 10.24 -18.91
CA TYR A 139 16.08 9.87 -18.53
C TYR A 139 15.71 8.55 -19.19
N VAL A 140 15.16 7.65 -18.39
CA VAL A 140 14.81 6.29 -18.79
C VAL A 140 13.34 6.03 -18.44
N ASN A 141 12.75 4.99 -19.03
CA ASN A 141 11.37 4.63 -18.75
C ASN A 141 11.18 4.40 -17.22
N PRO A 142 10.31 5.17 -16.55
CA PRO A 142 10.11 5.08 -15.10
C PRO A 142 9.64 3.71 -14.61
N LEU A 143 8.85 3.01 -15.42
CA LEU A 143 8.30 1.68 -15.09
C LEU A 143 9.13 0.54 -15.70
N GLY A 144 10.10 0.87 -16.56
CA GLY A 144 10.96 -0.11 -17.22
C GLY A 144 12.03 -0.67 -16.29
N THR A 145 12.35 -1.95 -16.50
CA THR A 145 13.57 -2.55 -15.95
C THR A 145 14.79 -1.99 -16.69
N LEU A 146 15.86 -1.71 -15.95
CA LEU A 146 17.13 -1.27 -16.53
C LEU A 146 18.06 -2.46 -16.73
N ASN A 147 18.72 -2.49 -17.87
CA ASN A 147 19.75 -3.48 -18.16
C ASN A 147 21.06 -3.08 -17.47
N SER A 148 21.62 -3.97 -16.65
CA SER A 148 22.88 -3.75 -15.94
C SER A 148 24.09 -3.61 -16.87
N ARG A 149 23.97 -4.04 -18.14
CA ARG A 149 25.01 -3.84 -19.17
C ARG A 149 25.08 -2.39 -19.63
N ASP A 150 23.92 -1.73 -19.74
CA ASP A 150 23.80 -0.41 -20.37
C ASP A 150 23.84 0.71 -19.32
N TYR A 151 23.33 0.44 -18.11
CA TYR A 151 23.20 1.44 -17.04
C TYR A 151 23.83 0.98 -15.73
N ASP A 152 24.29 1.94 -14.94
CA ASP A 152 24.69 1.74 -13.56
C ASP A 152 23.44 1.73 -12.66
N LEU A 153 23.07 0.55 -12.17
CA LEU A 153 21.88 0.36 -11.32
C LEU A 153 21.99 1.06 -9.96
N THR A 154 23.19 1.42 -9.51
CA THR A 154 23.39 2.15 -8.24
C THR A 154 23.14 3.65 -8.39
N SER A 155 23.14 4.16 -9.62
CA SER A 155 22.94 5.59 -9.94
C SER A 155 21.47 5.98 -10.14
N VAL A 156 20.53 5.06 -9.90
CA VAL A 156 19.12 5.27 -10.20
C VAL A 156 18.50 6.29 -9.25
N VAL A 157 17.89 7.33 -9.81
CA VAL A 157 17.17 8.37 -9.06
C VAL A 157 15.75 8.52 -9.63
N TYR A 158 14.76 8.61 -8.75
CA TYR A 158 13.39 8.94 -9.12
C TYR A 158 13.07 10.38 -8.73
N ASN A 159 12.54 11.15 -9.68
CA ASN A 159 11.92 12.43 -9.38
C ASN A 159 10.41 12.22 -9.38
N VAL A 160 9.80 12.42 -8.22
CA VAL A 160 8.36 12.27 -7.99
C VAL A 160 7.80 13.65 -7.63
N THR A 161 6.70 14.03 -8.27
CA THR A 161 6.00 15.29 -7.99
C THR A 161 4.51 15.04 -7.96
N LYS A 162 3.79 15.60 -6.99
CA LYS A 162 2.32 15.59 -7.01
C LYS A 162 1.81 16.39 -8.22
N THR A 163 0.85 15.85 -8.96
CA THR A 163 0.18 16.59 -10.02
C THR A 163 -0.78 17.60 -9.38
N ILE A 164 -0.57 18.89 -9.63
CA ILE A 164 -1.54 19.93 -9.28
C ILE A 164 -2.44 20.11 -10.50
N ASP A 165 -3.70 19.70 -10.40
CA ASP A 165 -4.69 20.05 -11.42
C ASP A 165 -4.87 21.57 -11.46
N ILE A 166 -4.31 22.22 -12.48
CA ILE A 166 -4.43 23.67 -12.72
C ILE A 166 -5.89 24.06 -13.08
N ALA A 167 -6.83 23.11 -13.13
CA ALA A 167 -8.23 23.36 -13.48
C ALA A 167 -9.03 24.18 -12.47
N SER A 168 -8.47 24.49 -11.28
CA SER A 168 -9.14 25.29 -10.24
C SER A 168 -8.46 26.63 -9.94
N ALA A 169 -7.48 27.05 -10.74
CA ALA A 169 -6.96 28.41 -10.70
C ALA A 169 -7.95 29.35 -11.42
N GLY A 170 -8.89 29.89 -10.65
CA GLY A 170 -9.91 30.82 -11.10
C GLY A 170 -9.36 31.94 -11.99
N THR A 171 -10.20 32.31 -12.95
CA THR A 171 -10.07 33.37 -13.94
C THR A 171 -9.48 34.65 -13.36
N ARG A 172 -8.15 34.81 -13.36
CA ARG A 172 -7.54 36.13 -13.25
C ARG A 172 -7.56 36.77 -14.62
N LYS A 173 -8.48 37.71 -14.81
CA LYS A 173 -8.51 38.66 -15.93
C LYS A 173 -7.10 39.17 -16.21
N SER A 174 -6.56 38.78 -17.37
CA SER A 174 -5.37 39.41 -17.92
C SER A 174 -5.72 40.85 -18.28
N THR A 175 -5.05 41.78 -17.61
CA THR A 175 -5.13 43.22 -17.89
C THR A 175 -4.51 43.46 -19.28
N SER A 176 -5.37 43.75 -20.26
CA SER A 176 -4.97 44.07 -21.63
C SER A 176 -4.20 45.39 -21.69
N LEU A 177 -2.95 45.35 -22.16
CA LEU A 177 -2.32 46.53 -22.77
C LEU A 177 -2.86 46.67 -24.20
N LYS A 178 -3.51 47.80 -24.44
CA LYS A 178 -4.09 48.22 -25.72
C LYS A 178 -2.98 48.51 -26.73
N THR A 179 -3.04 47.88 -27.90
CA THR A 179 -2.75 48.54 -29.19
C THR A 179 -3.59 47.87 -30.28
N GLY A 180 -4.41 48.67 -30.95
CA GLY A 180 -5.57 48.23 -31.72
C GLY A 180 -5.30 47.72 -33.14
N LYS A 181 -6.22 46.87 -33.62
CA LYS A 181 -6.99 47.05 -34.85
C LYS A 181 -8.09 45.99 -34.89
N SER A 182 -9.32 46.44 -35.10
CA SER A 182 -10.54 45.65 -35.24
C SER A 182 -10.57 44.91 -36.58
N VAL A 183 -10.78 43.58 -36.55
CA VAL A 183 -11.42 42.82 -37.65
C VAL A 183 -12.34 41.76 -37.03
N SER A 184 -13.55 41.70 -37.57
CA SER A 184 -14.73 40.95 -37.14
C SER A 184 -14.66 39.43 -37.41
N SER A 185 -15.27 38.68 -36.48
CA SER A 185 -15.95 37.37 -36.59
C SER A 185 -15.70 36.48 -37.83
N ASN A 186 -15.23 35.25 -37.58
CA ASN A 186 -16.05 34.06 -37.84
C ASN A 186 -15.51 32.81 -37.15
N GLU A 187 -16.45 31.97 -36.73
CA GLU A 187 -16.28 30.62 -36.19
C GLU A 187 -15.50 29.72 -37.15
N ASN A 188 -14.55 28.95 -36.62
CA ASN A 188 -14.42 27.50 -36.79
C ASN A 188 -13.06 27.01 -36.28
N ALA A 189 -13.06 25.78 -35.79
CA ALA A 189 -11.95 25.01 -35.24
C ALA A 189 -10.56 25.30 -35.84
N SER A 190 -9.54 25.34 -34.99
CA SER A 190 -8.15 25.16 -35.42
C SER A 190 -7.33 24.54 -34.31
N ALA A 191 -6.91 23.31 -34.57
CA ALA A 191 -5.81 22.63 -33.94
C ALA A 191 -4.53 23.48 -34.00
N TYR A 192 -3.79 23.58 -32.90
CA TYR A 192 -2.40 23.99 -32.97
C TYR A 192 -1.57 22.78 -33.43
N ALA A 193 -1.43 22.66 -34.75
CA ALA A 193 -0.42 21.83 -35.37
C ALA A 193 0.94 22.54 -35.24
N VAL A 194 1.84 22.01 -34.42
CA VAL A 194 3.27 22.26 -34.56
C VAL A 194 3.82 21.15 -35.44
N THR A 195 3.83 21.37 -36.74
CA THR A 195 4.52 20.49 -37.70
C THR A 195 6.02 20.70 -37.59
N ASN A 196 6.74 19.72 -37.04
CA ASN A 196 8.16 19.53 -37.31
C ASN A 196 8.34 18.14 -37.92
N PRO A 197 8.70 18.01 -39.21
CA PRO A 197 8.70 16.74 -39.91
C PRO A 197 10.05 16.05 -39.70
N LYS A 198 10.18 15.29 -38.62
CA LYS A 198 11.11 14.15 -38.48
C LYS A 198 10.94 13.55 -37.09
N PHE A 199 10.73 12.24 -37.04
CA PHE A 199 10.55 11.37 -35.87
C PHE A 199 9.12 11.25 -35.34
N ASN A 200 8.34 10.38 -36.01
CA ASN A 200 7.17 9.71 -35.45
C ASN A 200 7.63 8.42 -34.76
N TYR A 201 7.57 8.36 -33.43
CA TYR A 201 7.44 7.10 -32.71
C TYR A 201 6.42 7.29 -31.58
N SER A 202 5.23 6.72 -31.74
CA SER A 202 4.29 6.52 -30.63
C SER A 202 4.55 5.14 -30.03
N ILE A 203 5.06 5.06 -28.81
CA ILE A 203 5.04 3.81 -28.05
C ILE A 203 3.81 3.85 -27.16
N ALA A 204 2.67 3.45 -27.72
CA ALA A 204 1.49 3.11 -26.94
C ALA A 204 1.67 1.69 -26.39
N THR A 205 2.23 1.54 -25.18
CA THR A 205 2.11 0.27 -24.44
C THR A 205 0.70 0.14 -23.93
N LYS A 206 -0.16 -0.53 -24.70
CA LYS A 206 -1.50 -0.95 -24.28
C LYS A 206 -1.34 -2.06 -23.24
N LEU A 207 -1.38 -1.72 -21.95
CA LEU A 207 -1.49 -2.73 -20.89
C LEU A 207 -2.89 -3.34 -21.00
N THR A 208 -2.99 -4.51 -21.63
CA THR A 208 -4.27 -5.19 -21.82
C THR A 208 -4.47 -6.13 -20.64
N LEU A 209 -5.33 -5.73 -19.69
CA LEU A 209 -5.75 -6.60 -18.60
C LEU A 209 -6.75 -7.64 -19.15
N PRO A 210 -6.54 -8.96 -18.97
CA PRO A 210 -7.50 -9.95 -19.41
C PRO A 210 -8.73 -9.94 -18.50
N CYS A 211 -9.91 -9.76 -19.10
CA CYS A 211 -11.18 -9.91 -18.41
C CYS A 211 -11.56 -11.40 -18.42
N VAL A 212 -11.84 -11.98 -17.25
CA VAL A 212 -12.43 -13.33 -17.15
C VAL A 212 -13.94 -13.17 -17.26
N THR A 213 -14.54 -13.70 -18.33
CA THR A 213 -15.99 -13.78 -18.47
C THR A 213 -16.51 -14.96 -17.64
N ASN A 214 -17.33 -14.69 -16.63
CA ASN A 214 -18.28 -15.68 -16.10
C ASN A 214 -19.62 -15.52 -16.83
N ALA A 215 -20.34 -16.64 -16.94
CA ALA A 215 -21.38 -16.92 -17.93
C ALA A 215 -22.71 -16.17 -17.80
N ASP A 216 -22.75 -15.00 -17.16
CA ASP A 216 -23.97 -14.21 -17.02
C ASP A 216 -23.75 -12.85 -17.68
N ASN A 217 -24.41 -12.65 -18.83
CA ASN A 217 -24.32 -11.47 -19.68
C ASN A 217 -24.77 -10.20 -18.94
N GLU A 218 -23.83 -9.49 -18.32
CA GLU A 218 -23.94 -8.06 -18.04
C GLU A 218 -22.62 -7.37 -18.39
N ALA A 219 -22.67 -6.48 -19.39
CA ALA A 219 -21.50 -5.83 -19.95
C ALA A 219 -20.85 -4.89 -18.93
N CYS A 220 -19.72 -5.33 -18.36
CA CYS A 220 -18.92 -4.51 -17.46
C CYS A 220 -18.27 -3.36 -18.25
N LYS A 221 -18.66 -2.11 -17.95
CA LYS A 221 -17.91 -0.93 -18.40
C LYS A 221 -16.63 -0.82 -17.56
N PRO A 222 -15.43 -0.81 -18.16
CA PRO A 222 -14.18 -0.68 -17.39
C PRO A 222 -14.07 0.73 -16.80
N THR A 223 -13.86 0.84 -15.49
CA THR A 223 -13.30 2.04 -14.86
C THR A 223 -11.79 2.02 -15.10
N ASP A 224 -11.33 2.85 -16.02
CA ASP A 224 -9.93 3.02 -16.40
C ASP A 224 -9.08 3.50 -15.20
N SER A 225 -8.20 2.65 -14.68
CA SER A 225 -6.96 3.13 -14.05
C SER A 225 -5.93 3.35 -15.17
N THR A 226 -6.04 4.46 -15.88
CA THR A 226 -5.17 4.79 -17.02
C THR A 226 -3.86 5.41 -16.53
N SER A 227 -2.76 4.67 -16.55
CA SER A 227 -1.43 5.28 -16.51
C SER A 227 -1.22 6.06 -17.81
N LYS A 228 -1.17 7.39 -17.73
CA LYS A 228 -0.86 8.22 -18.90
C LYS A 228 0.66 8.42 -18.97
N THR A 229 1.25 7.97 -20.07
CA THR A 229 2.62 8.31 -20.41
C THR A 229 2.59 9.65 -21.12
N GLU A 230 3.22 10.66 -20.52
CA GLU A 230 3.31 12.01 -21.08
C GLU A 230 4.77 12.32 -21.40
N GLU A 231 4.99 12.92 -22.57
CA GLU A 231 6.30 13.40 -22.98
C GLU A 231 6.39 14.89 -22.68
N SER A 232 7.42 15.30 -21.94
CA SER A 232 7.72 16.72 -21.72
C SER A 232 9.10 17.04 -22.25
N PHE A 233 9.24 18.21 -22.87
CA PHE A 233 10.48 18.66 -23.51
C PHE A 233 11.22 19.64 -22.60
N VAL A 234 12.47 19.34 -22.26
CA VAL A 234 13.42 20.30 -21.68
C VAL A 234 14.69 20.24 -22.51
N ASN A 235 15.14 21.38 -23.06
CA ASN A 235 16.33 21.48 -23.90
C ASN A 235 16.36 20.45 -25.05
N ASN A 236 15.25 20.30 -25.81
CA ASN A 236 15.09 19.33 -26.90
C ASN A 236 15.23 17.84 -26.53
N ARG A 237 15.20 17.47 -25.24
CA ARG A 237 15.14 16.06 -24.81
C ARG A 237 13.73 15.67 -24.38
N VAL A 238 13.27 14.51 -24.85
CA VAL A 238 12.02 13.87 -24.39
C VAL A 238 12.27 13.29 -23.01
N ILE A 239 11.53 13.78 -22.01
CA ILE A 239 11.55 13.22 -20.66
C ILE A 239 10.38 12.23 -20.54
N PRO A 240 10.63 10.91 -20.46
CA PRO A 240 9.60 9.94 -20.17
C PRO A 240 9.06 10.16 -18.76
N LYS A 241 7.77 10.48 -18.66
CA LYS A 241 7.02 10.62 -17.42
C LYS A 241 5.83 9.68 -17.42
N VAL A 242 5.46 9.23 -16.23
CA VAL A 242 4.23 8.47 -16.01
C VAL A 242 3.47 9.11 -14.87
N THR A 243 2.18 9.38 -15.10
CA THR A 243 1.27 9.82 -14.04
C THR A 243 0.47 8.62 -13.54
N LEU A 244 0.43 8.47 -12.21
CA LEU A 244 -0.26 7.39 -11.51
C LEU A 244 -1.08 7.96 -10.35
N ASP A 245 -2.27 7.43 -10.17
CA ASP A 245 -3.07 7.65 -8.97
C ASP A 245 -2.64 6.67 -7.89
N ILE A 246 -2.09 7.20 -6.79
CA ILE A 246 -1.68 6.41 -5.63
C ILE A 246 -2.74 6.57 -4.54
N PRO A 247 -3.45 5.49 -4.16
CA PRO A 247 -4.32 5.50 -2.98
C PRO A 247 -3.50 5.65 -1.70
N ILE A 248 -3.77 6.72 -0.94
CA ILE A 248 -3.14 7.01 0.34
C ILE A 248 -4.14 6.76 1.46
N TYR A 249 -3.76 5.92 2.43
CA TYR A 249 -4.58 5.63 3.59
C TYR A 249 -4.37 6.72 4.64
N VAL A 250 -5.44 7.44 4.94
CA VAL A 250 -5.48 8.47 6.00
C VAL A 250 -6.34 7.94 7.13
N GLY A 251 -5.80 7.85 8.34
CA GLY A 251 -6.53 7.23 9.42
C GLY A 251 -5.82 7.20 10.76
N ILE A 252 -6.36 6.37 11.64
CA ILE A 252 -5.82 6.08 12.97
C ILE A 252 -5.79 4.57 13.19
N GLY A 253 -4.95 4.07 14.08
CA GLY A 253 -4.90 2.65 14.37
C GLY A 253 -3.68 2.20 15.15
N LEU A 254 -3.37 0.93 15.03
CA LEU A 254 -2.22 0.30 15.66
C LEU A 254 -1.40 -0.45 14.61
N ARG A 255 -0.09 -0.37 14.75
CA ARG A 255 0.87 -1.13 13.96
C ARG A 255 1.58 -2.13 14.85
N VAL A 256 1.59 -3.38 14.43
CA VAL A 256 2.48 -4.40 14.97
C VAL A 256 3.60 -4.63 13.99
N THR A 257 4.83 -4.49 14.44
CA THR A 257 6.02 -4.79 13.67
C THR A 257 6.73 -5.95 14.35
N ALA A 258 6.84 -7.08 13.66
CA ALA A 258 7.68 -8.18 14.05
C ALA A 258 8.96 -8.14 13.20
N ASN A 259 10.10 -7.87 13.83
CA ASN A 259 11.41 -8.04 13.20
C ASN A 259 11.83 -9.48 13.42
N VAL A 260 12.00 -10.24 12.35
CA VAL A 260 12.13 -11.70 12.37
C VAL A 260 13.40 -12.11 11.66
N ASN A 261 14.20 -12.96 12.30
CA ASN A 261 15.27 -13.70 11.65
C ASN A 261 14.87 -15.18 11.56
N VAL A 262 14.70 -15.66 10.33
CA VAL A 262 14.29 -17.03 10.04
C VAL A 262 15.53 -17.93 10.04
N ILE A 263 15.50 -18.92 10.94
CA ILE A 263 16.63 -19.83 11.20
C ILE A 263 16.44 -21.13 10.43
N LYS A 264 15.20 -21.64 10.39
CA LYS A 264 14.86 -22.88 9.68
C LYS A 264 14.26 -22.55 8.31
N THR A 265 14.61 -23.33 7.31
CA THR A 265 13.95 -23.26 6.00
C THR A 265 12.46 -23.61 6.16
N ASN A 266 11.63 -23.00 5.32
CA ASN A 266 10.18 -23.23 5.29
C ASN A 266 9.41 -22.76 6.54
N ALA A 267 9.96 -21.81 7.31
CA ALA A 267 9.21 -21.17 8.39
C ALA A 267 7.98 -20.42 7.84
N ASN A 268 6.90 -20.39 8.63
CA ASN A 268 5.67 -19.71 8.22
C ASN A 268 5.51 -18.34 8.89
N ILE A 269 5.54 -17.27 8.07
CA ILE A 269 5.37 -15.89 8.53
C ILE A 269 4.06 -15.25 8.04
N SER A 270 3.06 -16.08 7.74
CA SER A 270 1.78 -15.63 7.15
C SER A 270 0.87 -14.86 8.09
N GLY A 271 1.22 -14.72 9.37
CA GLY A 271 0.45 -13.94 10.33
C GLY A 271 1.01 -14.00 11.73
N LEU A 272 0.63 -13.03 12.57
CA LEU A 272 1.21 -12.82 13.89
C LEU A 272 1.10 -14.04 14.81
N GLY A 273 -0.05 -14.72 14.83
CA GLY A 273 -0.23 -15.94 15.64
C GLY A 273 0.67 -17.10 15.19
N VAL A 274 0.89 -17.23 13.87
CA VAL A 274 1.77 -18.28 13.31
C VAL A 274 3.23 -17.95 13.60
N ILE A 275 3.63 -16.68 13.45
CA ILE A 275 4.96 -16.21 13.78
C ILE A 275 5.31 -16.52 15.26
N GLY A 276 4.37 -16.31 16.18
CA GLY A 276 4.55 -16.68 17.58
C GLY A 276 4.75 -18.18 17.80
N MET A 277 4.06 -19.05 17.04
CA MET A 277 4.27 -20.50 17.10
C MET A 277 5.62 -20.93 16.52
N GLU A 278 6.05 -20.30 15.42
CA GLU A 278 7.34 -20.58 14.80
C GLU A 278 8.52 -20.09 15.67
N ALA A 279 8.32 -19.01 16.43
CA ALA A 279 9.28 -18.58 17.45
C ALA A 279 9.43 -19.62 18.57
N GLU A 280 8.30 -20.13 19.09
CA GLU A 280 8.27 -21.18 20.12
C GLU A 280 8.97 -22.47 19.66
N SER A 281 8.86 -22.80 18.37
CA SER A 281 9.50 -23.98 17.77
C SER A 281 10.98 -23.77 17.43
N ASN A 282 11.55 -22.61 17.77
CA ASN A 282 12.90 -22.16 17.39
C ASN A 282 13.11 -22.20 15.85
N ALA A 283 12.07 -22.01 15.05
CA ALA A 283 12.17 -21.87 13.61
C ALA A 283 12.57 -20.45 13.18
N LEU A 284 12.27 -19.46 14.03
CA LEU A 284 12.65 -18.07 13.88
C LEU A 284 12.91 -17.45 15.26
N ASN A 285 13.57 -16.30 15.29
CA ASN A 285 13.68 -15.45 16.47
C ASN A 285 13.49 -13.97 16.10
N GLY A 286 13.38 -13.10 17.10
CA GLY A 286 13.23 -11.68 16.85
C GLY A 286 12.52 -10.93 17.97
N ASP A 287 11.96 -9.79 17.61
CA ASP A 287 11.23 -8.90 18.51
C ASP A 287 9.88 -8.50 17.94
N LEU A 288 9.01 -8.02 18.82
CA LEU A 288 7.72 -7.47 18.49
C LEU A 288 7.55 -6.08 19.10
N ILE A 289 7.11 -5.15 18.26
CA ILE A 289 6.87 -3.76 18.61
C ILE A 289 5.43 -3.41 18.25
N ILE A 290 4.72 -2.75 19.17
CA ILE A 290 3.40 -2.17 18.91
C ILE A 290 3.51 -0.65 18.97
N GLN A 291 2.97 0.01 17.97
CA GLN A 291 2.98 1.46 17.82
C GLN A 291 1.56 1.98 17.57
N THR A 292 1.22 3.12 18.16
CA THR A 292 0.00 3.85 17.83
C THR A 292 0.19 4.68 16.58
N LEU A 293 -0.84 4.71 15.73
CA LEU A 293 -0.91 5.53 14.53
C LEU A 293 -1.99 6.59 14.76
N GLY A 294 -1.58 7.83 15.06
CA GLY A 294 -2.53 8.93 15.24
C GLY A 294 -3.46 8.81 16.47
N ILE A 295 -3.14 7.93 17.42
CA ILE A 295 -3.89 7.74 18.67
C ILE A 295 -2.98 8.10 19.85
N ASN A 296 -3.47 9.02 20.68
CA ASN A 296 -2.81 9.40 21.94
C ASN A 296 -3.82 9.32 23.10
N GLY A 297 -3.34 8.91 24.27
CA GLY A 297 -4.13 8.89 25.50
C GLY A 297 -3.45 8.05 26.57
N GLU A 298 -3.61 8.44 27.83
CA GLU A 298 -2.97 7.75 28.97
C GLU A 298 -3.35 6.26 29.01
N SER A 299 -4.63 5.95 28.86
CA SER A 299 -5.15 4.56 28.84
C SER A 299 -4.61 3.73 27.67
N VAL A 300 -4.30 4.37 26.55
CA VAL A 300 -3.69 3.69 25.38
C VAL A 300 -2.23 3.43 25.65
N SER A 301 -1.49 4.43 26.15
CA SER A 301 -0.08 4.27 26.49
C SER A 301 0.15 3.21 27.56
N SER A 302 -0.74 3.08 28.55
CA SER A 302 -0.65 2.03 29.57
C SER A 302 -0.99 0.62 29.05
N ALA A 303 -1.74 0.52 27.96
CA ALA A 303 -2.14 -0.74 27.36
C ALA A 303 -1.16 -1.25 26.28
N LEU A 304 -0.18 -0.43 25.87
CA LEU A 304 0.85 -0.86 24.93
C LEU A 304 1.85 -1.79 25.63
N PRO A 305 2.03 -3.02 25.13
CA PRO A 305 3.06 -3.90 25.68
C PRO A 305 4.45 -3.31 25.42
N ILE A 306 5.33 -3.49 26.40
CA ILE A 306 6.75 -3.16 26.26
C ILE A 306 7.33 -4.05 25.16
N GLN A 307 8.25 -3.50 24.37
CA GLN A 307 9.00 -4.25 23.36
C GLN A 307 9.52 -5.54 23.97
N SER A 308 9.14 -6.65 23.37
CA SER A 308 9.36 -7.97 23.94
C SER A 308 9.90 -8.91 22.88
N GLU A 309 10.73 -9.84 23.35
CA GLU A 309 11.19 -10.95 22.55
C GLU A 309 9.98 -11.68 21.95
N LEU A 310 10.12 -12.02 20.68
CA LEU A 310 9.08 -12.69 19.93
C LEU A 310 8.95 -14.14 20.40
N ASN A 311 7.79 -14.48 20.94
CA ASN A 311 7.37 -15.83 21.28
C ASN A 311 5.84 -15.93 21.19
N ARG A 312 5.29 -17.12 21.46
CA ARG A 312 3.84 -17.34 21.41
C ARG A 312 3.07 -16.42 22.35
N THR A 313 3.55 -16.26 23.58
CA THR A 313 2.91 -15.43 24.61
C THR A 313 2.92 -13.95 24.23
N THR A 314 4.06 -13.43 23.75
CA THR A 314 4.18 -12.05 23.28
C THR A 314 3.24 -11.76 22.12
N ALA A 315 3.15 -12.67 21.13
CA ALA A 315 2.24 -12.52 20.01
C ALA A 315 0.76 -12.53 20.45
N GLN A 316 0.40 -13.37 21.43
CA GLN A 316 -0.95 -13.41 22.00
C GLN A 316 -1.27 -12.12 22.78
N ASN A 317 -0.35 -11.66 23.63
CA ASN A 317 -0.50 -10.42 24.38
C ASN A 317 -0.65 -9.21 23.45
N ALA A 318 0.06 -9.19 22.32
CA ALA A 318 -0.08 -8.17 21.29
C ALA A 318 -1.51 -8.12 20.72
N ILE A 319 -2.07 -9.28 20.35
CA ILE A 319 -3.44 -9.37 19.82
C ILE A 319 -4.47 -8.89 20.85
N VAL A 320 -4.33 -9.29 22.12
CA VAL A 320 -5.23 -8.87 23.21
C VAL A 320 -5.14 -7.35 23.44
N SER A 321 -3.93 -6.80 23.48
CA SER A 321 -3.69 -5.36 23.68
C SER A 321 -4.32 -4.54 22.55
N ILE A 322 -4.18 -5.01 21.31
CA ILE A 322 -4.81 -4.38 20.14
C ILE A 322 -6.33 -4.38 20.25
N ALA A 323 -6.92 -5.50 20.67
CA ALA A 323 -8.37 -5.59 20.86
C ALA A 323 -8.87 -4.61 21.95
N GLN A 324 -8.14 -4.51 23.06
CA GLN A 324 -8.45 -3.56 24.13
C GLN A 324 -8.35 -2.12 23.64
N ILE A 325 -7.24 -1.70 23.03
CA ILE A 325 -7.07 -0.34 22.52
C ILE A 325 -8.10 -0.02 21.42
N LYS A 326 -8.40 -0.99 20.54
CA LYS A 326 -9.44 -0.82 19.52
C LYS A 326 -10.81 -0.56 20.14
N SER A 327 -11.13 -1.16 21.28
CA SER A 327 -12.37 -0.85 22.01
C SER A 327 -12.38 0.58 22.59
N MET A 328 -11.20 1.08 23.01
CA MET A 328 -11.04 2.45 23.52
C MET A 328 -11.22 3.51 22.42
N LEU A 329 -10.97 3.19 21.15
CA LEU A 329 -11.19 4.11 20.02
C LEU A 329 -12.62 4.63 19.93
N TYR A 330 -13.59 3.85 20.42
CA TYR A 330 -15.00 4.22 20.40
C TYR A 330 -15.42 5.06 21.62
N GLN A 331 -14.53 5.30 22.58
CA GLN A 331 -14.81 6.11 23.77
C GLN A 331 -14.59 7.61 23.50
N ALA A 332 -15.32 8.48 24.21
CA ALA A 332 -15.36 9.92 23.92
C ALA A 332 -14.12 10.69 24.39
N ASN A 333 -13.28 10.09 25.24
CA ASN A 333 -12.15 10.72 25.91
C ASN A 333 -10.78 10.50 25.22
N LEU A 334 -10.76 9.91 24.03
CA LEU A 334 -9.53 9.59 23.33
C LEU A 334 -9.09 10.72 22.38
N ALA A 335 -7.85 11.18 22.54
CA ALA A 335 -7.26 12.16 21.63
C ALA A 335 -6.75 11.46 20.36
N ALA A 336 -7.60 11.41 19.33
CA ALA A 336 -7.26 10.84 18.03
C ALA A 336 -7.08 11.94 16.97
N ARG A 337 -5.99 11.85 16.20
CA ARG A 337 -5.69 12.73 15.07
C ARG A 337 -5.29 11.87 13.87
N PRO A 338 -6.03 11.92 12.75
CA PRO A 338 -5.71 11.13 11.58
C PRO A 338 -4.32 11.50 11.04
N ARG A 339 -3.64 10.49 10.50
CA ARG A 339 -2.31 10.59 9.88
C ARG A 339 -2.33 9.79 8.59
N ILE A 340 -1.38 10.04 7.71
CA ILE A 340 -1.11 9.10 6.61
C ILE A 340 -0.45 7.87 7.23
N VAL A 341 -1.10 6.71 7.11
CA VAL A 341 -0.66 5.45 7.75
C VAL A 341 -0.05 4.46 6.77
N GLY A 342 -0.35 4.61 5.49
CA GLY A 342 0.13 3.73 4.46
C GLY A 342 -0.23 4.24 3.08
N MET A 343 0.33 3.58 2.07
CA MET A 343 -0.06 3.81 0.68
C MET A 343 -0.20 2.49 -0.06
N TYR A 344 -0.92 2.55 -1.17
CA TYR A 344 -1.08 1.45 -2.08
C TYR A 344 -0.32 1.72 -3.35
N LEU A 345 0.71 0.92 -3.65
CA LEU A 345 1.50 1.13 -4.86
C LEU A 345 0.97 0.25 -6.00
N PRO A 346 0.41 0.82 -7.09
CA PRO A 346 -0.17 0.06 -8.19
C PRO A 346 0.88 -0.46 -9.19
N ILE A 347 2.16 -0.36 -8.83
CA ILE A 347 3.31 -0.74 -9.66
C ILE A 347 4.34 -1.45 -8.77
N PRO A 348 5.22 -2.29 -9.34
CA PRO A 348 6.35 -2.83 -8.60
C PRO A 348 7.20 -1.70 -8.00
N GLY A 349 7.25 -1.65 -6.67
CA GLY A 349 8.04 -0.66 -5.93
C GLY A 349 9.43 -1.18 -5.61
N ASN A 350 10.46 -0.39 -5.90
CA ASN A 350 11.76 -0.54 -5.26
C ASN A 350 11.93 0.51 -4.15
N VAL A 351 12.92 0.32 -3.27
CA VAL A 351 13.17 1.21 -2.14
C VAL A 351 13.35 2.66 -2.59
N THR A 352 14.11 2.90 -3.67
CA THR A 352 14.37 4.24 -4.18
C THR A 352 13.09 4.97 -4.61
N LEU A 353 12.19 4.29 -5.33
CA LEU A 353 10.92 4.85 -5.76
C LEU A 353 9.99 5.09 -4.58
N VAL A 354 9.87 4.11 -3.68
CA VAL A 354 9.07 4.25 -2.45
C VAL A 354 9.54 5.44 -1.64
N ASN A 355 10.85 5.58 -1.42
CA ASN A 355 11.41 6.70 -0.68
C ASN A 355 11.18 8.04 -1.38
N ALA A 356 11.25 8.09 -2.71
CA ALA A 356 10.94 9.31 -3.47
C ALA A 356 9.46 9.71 -3.33
N ILE A 357 8.54 8.74 -3.38
CA ILE A 357 7.11 8.97 -3.13
C ILE A 357 6.90 9.46 -1.70
N VAL A 358 7.46 8.77 -0.70
CA VAL A 358 7.34 9.17 0.71
C VAL A 358 7.89 10.57 0.97
N SER A 359 9.01 10.92 0.33
CA SER A 359 9.59 12.27 0.40
C SER A 359 8.65 13.33 -0.17
N GLU A 360 7.93 13.03 -1.25
CA GLU A 360 6.91 13.93 -1.79
C GLU A 360 5.70 14.05 -0.85
N LEU A 361 5.23 12.93 -0.28
CA LEU A 361 4.11 12.91 0.65
C LEU A 361 4.44 13.55 2.01
N SER A 362 5.71 13.61 2.41
CA SER A 362 6.11 14.20 3.69
C SER A 362 6.22 15.72 3.66
N LYS A 363 6.18 16.34 2.47
CA LYS A 363 6.16 17.80 2.33
C LYS A 363 4.94 18.39 3.05
N GLU A 364 5.13 19.54 3.67
CA GLU A 364 4.06 20.19 4.42
C GLU A 364 2.83 20.44 3.53
N ASN A 365 1.63 20.12 4.04
CA ASN A 365 0.36 20.25 3.31
C ASN A 365 0.31 19.49 1.97
N SER A 366 1.10 18.41 1.81
CA SER A 366 1.14 17.58 0.61
C SER A 366 -0.24 16.99 0.29
N ILE A 367 -1.02 16.60 1.30
CA ILE A 367 -2.32 15.97 1.15
C ILE A 367 -3.33 16.69 2.03
N GLU A 368 -4.48 16.99 1.44
CA GLU A 368 -5.65 17.52 2.13
C GLU A 368 -6.69 16.40 2.24
N TRP A 369 -7.09 16.08 3.47
CA TRP A 369 -8.15 15.13 3.74
C TRP A 369 -9.43 15.87 4.12
N LYS A 370 -10.50 15.52 3.41
CA LYS A 370 -11.85 16.04 3.61
C LYS A 370 -12.62 15.07 4.49
N LYS A 371 -12.96 15.51 5.70
CA LYS A 371 -13.66 14.67 6.67
C LYS A 371 -15.09 14.42 6.16
N ILE A 372 -15.41 13.17 5.82
CA ILE A 372 -16.78 12.81 5.45
C ILE A 372 -17.65 12.84 6.71
N CYS A 373 -18.60 13.78 6.77
CA CYS A 373 -19.58 13.83 7.83
C CYS A 373 -20.82 12.98 7.46
N PRO A 374 -21.26 12.04 8.31
CA PRO A 374 -22.51 11.31 8.11
C PRO A 374 -23.65 12.29 7.86
N SER A 375 -24.38 12.16 6.75
CA SER A 375 -25.56 13.01 6.51
C SER A 375 -26.64 12.73 7.56
N LYS A 376 -27.46 13.72 7.91
CA LYS A 376 -28.52 13.62 8.93
C LYS A 376 -29.66 12.63 8.60
N ASN A 377 -29.59 11.90 7.49
CA ASN A 377 -30.64 10.96 7.12
C ASN A 377 -30.48 9.67 7.95
N LYS A 378 -31.33 9.61 8.98
CA LYS A 378 -31.59 8.47 9.87
C LYS A 378 -31.62 7.15 9.09
N PHE A 379 -30.88 6.16 9.57
CA PHE A 379 -31.24 4.76 9.42
C PHE A 379 -32.19 4.36 10.55
#